data_AF-A0A3B9L3Z8-F1
#
_entry.id   AF-A0A3B9L3Z8-F1
#
_cell.length_a   1.000
_cell.length_b   1.000
_cell.length_c   1.000
_cell.angle_alpha   90.00
_cell.angle_beta   90.00
_cell.angle_gamma   90.00
#
_symmetry.space_group_name_H-M   'P 1'
#
loop_
_entity.id
_entity.type
_entity.pdbx_description
1 polymer ?
#
loop_
_entity_poly.entity_id
_entity_poly.type
_entity_poly.pdbx_seq_one_letter_code
_entity_poly.pdbx_strand_id
1 'polypeptide(L)'
;VTPYEKVIVHVEDAPFTAVRVERAGEPGPQQTLAFVTNLGDVTLAGPDAPLRIETDPETGEPSPYVLVRGQLEAKLTRPVFYELAELAEPAPDGSDTFGVWSQGSFFPLGSAG
;
A
#
# COMPACT_ATOMS: atom_id res chain seq x y z
N VAL A 1 -29.95 15.03 -29.94
CA VAL A 1 -30.12 13.96 -28.93
C VAL A 1 -29.42 12.72 -29.43
N THR A 2 -28.26 12.43 -28.88
CA THR A 2 -27.47 11.21 -29.12
C THR A 2 -27.26 10.56 -27.75
N PRO A 3 -27.41 9.23 -27.66
CA PRO A 3 -27.54 8.55 -26.39
C PRO A 3 -26.22 8.64 -25.63
N TYR A 4 -26.36 9.10 -24.39
CA TYR A 4 -25.31 9.27 -23.40
C TYR A 4 -24.66 7.90 -23.15
N GLU A 5 -23.52 7.61 -23.77
CA GLU A 5 -22.61 6.58 -23.27
C GLU A 5 -22.14 7.07 -21.90
N LYS A 6 -22.85 6.63 -20.85
CA LYS A 6 -22.31 6.64 -19.50
C LYS A 6 -21.13 5.67 -19.53
N VAL A 7 -19.96 6.18 -19.91
CA VAL A 7 -18.71 5.59 -19.43
C VAL A 7 -18.82 5.70 -17.92
N ILE A 8 -19.17 4.59 -17.27
CA ILE A 8 -18.94 4.42 -15.85
C ILE A 8 -17.42 4.49 -15.74
N VAL A 9 -16.90 5.70 -15.53
CA VAL A 9 -15.55 5.85 -15.01
C VAL A 9 -15.68 5.30 -13.60
N HIS A 10 -15.41 4.00 -13.43
CA HIS A 10 -14.98 3.49 -12.14
C HIS A 10 -13.80 4.38 -11.80
N VAL A 11 -14.04 5.35 -10.91
CA VAL A 11 -12.94 6.11 -10.32
C VAL A 11 -12.08 5.02 -9.70
N GLU A 12 -10.92 4.77 -10.31
CA GLU A 12 -9.91 3.91 -9.71
C GLU A 12 -9.78 4.43 -8.27
N ASP A 13 -9.97 3.54 -7.30
CA ASP A 13 -10.07 3.79 -5.86
C ASP A 13 -9.06 4.83 -5.32
N ALA A 14 -7.93 4.96 -6.03
CA ALA A 14 -6.94 5.98 -5.84
C ALA A 14 -6.49 6.54 -7.22
N PRO A 15 -6.01 7.80 -7.28
CA PRO A 15 -5.55 8.43 -8.52
C PRO A 15 -4.30 7.78 -9.13
N PHE A 16 -3.62 6.92 -8.36
CA PHE A 16 -2.44 6.18 -8.79
C PHE A 16 -2.56 4.70 -8.44
N THR A 17 -1.79 3.88 -9.14
CA THR A 17 -1.60 2.46 -8.82
C THR A 17 -0.13 2.20 -8.55
N ALA A 18 0.23 1.65 -7.39
CA ALA A 18 1.60 1.24 -7.07
C ALA A 18 1.89 -0.14 -7.68
N VAL A 19 2.75 -0.15 -8.70
CA VAL A 19 3.01 -1.32 -9.56
C VAL A 19 4.33 -2.02 -9.25
N ARG A 20 5.18 -1.41 -8.41
CA ARG A 20 6.44 -1.98 -7.95
C ARG A 20 6.77 -1.52 -6.54
N VAL A 21 7.43 -2.38 -5.78
CA VAL A 21 8.11 -2.04 -4.53
C VAL A 21 9.59 -2.43 -4.61
N GLU A 22 10.46 -1.62 -4.02
CA GLU A 22 11.89 -1.91 -3.90
C GLU A 22 12.31 -1.71 -2.44
N ARG A 23 13.03 -2.70 -1.89
CA ARG A 23 13.60 -2.64 -0.54
C ARG A 23 15.04 -2.17 -0.61
N ALA A 24 15.35 -1.09 0.09
CA ALA A 24 16.69 -0.61 0.31
C ALA A 24 17.14 -0.83 1.77
N GLY A 25 18.42 -1.16 1.94
CA GLY A 25 19.02 -1.47 3.24
C GLY A 25 18.89 -2.93 3.65
N GLU A 26 19.31 -3.26 4.86
CA GLU A 26 19.14 -4.59 5.46
C GLU A 26 17.72 -4.79 6.00
N PRO A 27 17.21 -6.04 6.08
CA PRO A 27 15.88 -6.30 6.64
C PRO A 27 15.79 -5.79 8.08
N GLY A 28 14.62 -5.27 8.45
CA GLY A 28 14.31 -4.79 9.80
C GLY A 28 13.88 -3.33 9.86
N PRO A 29 13.88 -2.71 11.06
CA PRO A 29 13.23 -1.42 11.31
C PRO A 29 13.71 -0.27 10.42
N GLN A 30 15.00 -0.25 10.07
CA GLN A 30 15.63 0.83 9.33
C GLN A 30 15.59 0.63 7.80
N GLN A 31 15.01 -0.47 7.31
CA GLN A 31 14.85 -0.67 5.86
C GLN A 31 14.01 0.46 5.25
N THR A 32 14.11 0.66 3.95
CA THR A 32 13.28 1.63 3.24
C THR A 32 12.55 0.92 2.10
N LEU A 33 11.22 1.07 2.07
CA LEU A 33 10.37 0.57 1.00
C LEU A 33 10.01 1.71 0.05
N ALA A 34 10.47 1.61 -1.19
CA ALA A 34 10.18 2.57 -2.25
C ALA A 34 9.12 2.00 -3.18
N PHE A 35 8.01 2.71 -3.36
CA PHE A 35 6.93 2.34 -4.26
C PHE A 35 6.99 3.17 -5.53
N VAL A 36 6.82 2.52 -6.68
CA VAL A 36 6.75 3.17 -7.98
C VAL A 36 5.31 3.07 -8.51
N THR A 37 4.73 4.21 -8.87
CA THR A 37 3.37 4.26 -9.44
C THR A 37 3.36 3.92 -10.93
N ASN A 38 2.17 3.65 -11.47
CA ASN A 38 1.93 3.48 -12.90
C ASN A 38 2.32 4.70 -13.75
N LEU A 39 2.44 5.89 -13.14
CA LEU A 39 2.89 7.11 -13.80
C LEU A 39 4.39 7.42 -13.57
N GLY A 40 5.10 6.52 -12.87
CA GLY A 40 6.53 6.66 -12.60
C GLY A 40 6.88 7.55 -11.41
N ASP A 41 5.89 8.03 -10.64
CA ASP A 41 6.17 8.69 -9.36
C ASP A 41 6.76 7.68 -8.38
N VAL A 42 7.70 8.15 -7.56
CA VAL A 42 8.31 7.34 -6.50
C VAL A 42 7.92 7.90 -5.14
N THR A 43 7.40 7.05 -4.26
CA THR A 43 7.13 7.40 -2.86
C THR A 43 7.86 6.44 -1.92
N LEU A 44 8.40 6.95 -0.82
CA LEU A 44 9.08 6.14 0.19
C LEU A 44 8.12 5.97 1.36
N ALA A 45 7.73 4.72 1.66
CA ALA A 45 6.89 4.50 2.82
C ALA A 45 7.62 4.92 4.09
N GLY A 46 6.93 5.69 4.93
CA GLY A 46 7.52 6.28 6.13
C GLY A 46 6.49 7.13 6.88
N PRO A 47 6.92 7.86 7.93
CA PRO A 47 6.02 8.72 8.71
C PRO A 47 5.26 9.75 7.87
N ASP A 48 5.90 10.30 6.84
CA ASP A 48 5.34 11.33 5.98
C ASP A 48 4.54 10.77 4.79
N ALA A 49 4.72 9.48 4.50
CA ALA A 49 4.03 8.78 3.43
C ALA A 49 3.61 7.38 3.92
N PRO A 50 2.57 7.31 4.77
CA PRO A 50 2.22 6.06 5.43
C PRO A 50 1.62 5.06 4.45
N LEU A 51 1.78 3.78 4.80
CA LEU A 51 1.04 2.67 4.20
C LEU A 51 -0.18 2.34 5.07
N ARG A 52 -1.35 2.19 4.45
CA ARG A 52 -2.60 1.83 5.14
C ARG A 52 -3.32 0.70 4.42
N ILE A 53 -4.05 -0.10 5.18
CA ILE A 53 -4.95 -1.12 4.66
C ILE A 53 -6.37 -0.71 4.98
N GLU A 54 -7.22 -0.68 3.96
CA GLU A 54 -8.65 -0.47 4.11
C GLU A 54 -9.37 -1.76 3.74
N THR A 55 -10.18 -2.27 4.66
CA THR A 55 -10.98 -3.48 4.41
C THR A 55 -12.34 -3.07 3.90
N ASP A 56 -12.71 -3.58 2.74
CA ASP A 56 -14.05 -3.39 2.19
C ASP A 56 -15.10 -4.04 3.12
N PRO A 57 -16.11 -3.30 3.59
CA PRO A 57 -17.09 -3.81 4.55
C PRO A 57 -18.11 -4.78 3.95
N GLU A 58 -18.29 -4.78 2.62
CA GLU A 58 -19.23 -5.66 1.92
C GLU A 58 -18.55 -6.97 1.49
N THR A 59 -17.33 -6.87 0.98
CA THR A 59 -16.59 -8.04 0.44
C THR A 59 -15.58 -8.63 1.43
N GLY A 60 -15.15 -7.85 2.42
CA GLY A 60 -14.07 -8.22 3.34
C GLY A 60 -12.68 -8.17 2.71
N GLU A 61 -12.54 -7.71 1.48
CA GLU A 61 -11.26 -7.69 0.79
C GLU A 61 -10.36 -6.53 1.29
N PRO A 62 -9.07 -6.79 1.60
CA PRO A 62 -8.13 -5.73 1.97
C PRO A 62 -7.63 -5.00 0.72
N SER A 63 -7.75 -3.68 0.73
CA SER A 63 -7.19 -2.76 -0.24
C SER A 63 -6.02 -1.99 0.39
N PRO A 64 -4.77 -2.21 -0.06
CA PRO A 64 -3.61 -1.49 0.46
C PRO A 64 -3.38 -0.18 -0.30
N TYR A 65 -2.98 0.88 0.41
CA TYR A 65 -2.66 2.18 -0.16
C TYR A 65 -1.36 2.73 0.43
N VAL A 66 -0.63 3.50 -0.38
CA VAL A 66 0.52 4.31 0.06
C VAL A 66 0.32 5.76 -0.34
N LEU A 67 0.62 6.69 0.57
CA LEU A 67 0.56 8.11 0.25
C LEU A 67 1.69 8.48 -0.73
N VAL A 68 1.33 9.22 -1.79
CA VAL A 68 2.29 9.67 -2.82
C VAL A 68 2.67 11.13 -2.59
N ARG A 69 1.66 12.02 -2.53
CA ARG A 69 1.87 13.46 -2.28
C ARG A 69 0.59 14.17 -1.85
N GLY A 70 0.70 15.11 -0.92
CA GLY A 70 -0.46 15.84 -0.41
C GLY A 70 -1.48 14.88 0.20
N GLN A 71 -2.63 14.72 -0.45
CA GLN A 71 -3.66 13.72 -0.08
C GLN A 71 -3.89 12.67 -1.19
N LEU A 72 -2.99 12.60 -2.17
CA LEU A 72 -3.10 11.64 -3.26
C LEU A 72 -2.36 10.36 -2.90
N GLU A 73 -3.05 9.24 -3.05
CA GLU A 73 -2.56 7.92 -2.70
C GLU A 73 -2.44 7.05 -3.94
N ALA A 74 -1.68 5.97 -3.81
CA ALA A 74 -1.61 4.90 -4.77
C ALA A 74 -2.18 3.62 -4.17
N LYS A 75 -3.14 2.99 -4.86
CA LYS A 75 -3.59 1.64 -4.52
C LYS A 75 -2.50 0.64 -4.91
N LEU A 76 -2.10 -0.23 -4.00
CA LEU A 76 -1.12 -1.27 -4.31
C LEU A 76 -1.76 -2.34 -5.18
N THR A 77 -1.03 -2.76 -6.21
CA THR A 77 -1.42 -3.94 -6.97
C THR A 77 -1.25 -5.21 -6.13
N ARG A 78 -1.96 -6.28 -6.49
CA ARG A 78 -1.84 -7.58 -5.82
C ARG A 78 -0.39 -8.11 -5.79
N PRO A 79 0.41 -8.06 -6.88
CA PRO A 79 1.80 -8.49 -6.84
C PRO A 79 2.62 -7.71 -5.80
N VAL A 80 2.50 -6.38 -5.78
CA VAL A 80 3.20 -5.54 -4.80
C VAL A 80 2.78 -5.89 -3.37
N PHE A 81 1.49 -6.11 -3.13
CA PHE A 81 1.02 -6.53 -1.81
C PHE A 81 1.57 -7.90 -1.39
N TYR A 82 1.68 -8.86 -2.32
CA TYR A 82 2.28 -10.17 -2.02
C TYR A 82 3.78 -10.06 -1.72
N GLU A 83 4.51 -9.20 -2.43
CA GLU A 83 5.91 -8.90 -2.11
C GLU A 83 6.06 -8.31 -0.69
N LEU A 84 5.13 -7.43 -0.27
CA LEU A 84 5.11 -6.93 1.10
C LEU A 84 4.80 -8.03 2.12
N ALA A 85 3.91 -8.96 1.80
CA ALA A 85 3.59 -10.08 2.67
C ALA A 85 4.81 -10.99 2.91
N GLU A 86 5.70 -11.14 1.92
CA GLU A 86 6.96 -11.87 2.07
C GLU A 86 7.97 -11.15 2.99
N LEU A 87 7.89 -9.82 3.08
CA LEU A 87 8.71 -9.00 3.98
C LEU A 87 8.08 -8.79 5.36
N ALA A 88 6.87 -9.31 5.58
CA ALA A 88 6.11 -9.02 6.79
C ALA A 88 6.72 -9.70 8.01
N GLU A 89 6.84 -8.95 9.09
CA GLU A 89 7.31 -9.39 10.40
C GLU A 89 6.18 -9.28 11.44
N PRO A 90 6.21 -10.10 12.51
CA PRO A 90 5.30 -9.93 13.63
C PRO A 90 5.39 -8.53 14.23
N ALA A 91 4.25 -7.99 14.67
CA ALA A 91 4.21 -6.69 15.28
C ALA A 91 5.09 -6.62 16.56
N PRO A 92 5.84 -5.53 16.75
CA PRO A 92 6.76 -5.39 17.88
C PRO A 92 6.04 -5.28 19.24
N ASP A 93 4.74 -4.99 19.24
CA ASP A 93 3.90 -4.92 20.43
C ASP A 93 3.41 -6.29 20.93
N GLY A 94 3.75 -7.37 20.22
CA GLY A 94 3.34 -8.73 20.56
C GLY A 94 1.88 -9.05 20.19
N SER A 95 1.22 -8.19 19.41
CA SER A 95 -0.08 -8.51 18.82
C SER A 95 0.04 -9.56 17.72
N ASP A 96 -1.06 -10.25 17.39
CA ASP A 96 -1.13 -11.25 16.31
C ASP A 96 -1.26 -10.60 14.92
N THR A 97 -0.57 -9.47 14.74
CA THR A 97 -0.61 -8.66 13.53
C THR A 97 0.73 -8.76 12.83
N PHE A 98 0.69 -8.87 11.51
CA PHE A 98 1.88 -8.83 10.67
C PHE A 98 1.93 -7.51 9.93
N GLY A 99 3.14 -7.01 9.72
CA GLY A 99 3.36 -5.73 9.08
C GLY A 99 4.77 -5.60 8.56
N VAL A 100 5.04 -4.50 7.86
CA VAL A 100 6.35 -4.22 7.29
C VAL A 100 6.98 -3.02 7.95
N TRP A 101 8.30 -3.03 8.05
CA TRP A 101 9.07 -1.87 8.48
C TRP A 101 9.46 -1.00 7.30
N SER A 102 9.40 0.32 7.48
CA SER A 102 10.08 1.27 6.61
C SER A 102 10.40 2.56 7.36
N GLN A 103 11.64 3.04 7.22
CA GLN A 103 12.12 4.28 7.85
C GLN A 103 11.85 4.36 9.37
N GLY A 104 12.05 3.26 10.09
CA GLY A 104 11.81 3.18 11.54
C GLY A 104 10.33 3.14 11.93
N SER A 105 9.41 3.08 10.97
CA SER A 105 7.96 2.97 11.20
C SER A 105 7.46 1.58 10.83
N PHE A 106 6.56 1.04 11.64
CA PHE A 106 5.90 -0.24 11.38
C PHE A 106 4.51 0.00 10.78
N PHE A 107 4.22 -0.67 9.67
CA PHE A 107 2.96 -0.56 8.95
C PHE A 107 2.23 -1.91 9.00
N PRO A 108 1.13 -2.03 9.77
CA PRO A 108 0.32 -3.23 9.82
C PRO A 108 -0.29 -3.57 8.46
N LEU A 109 -0.15 -4.82 8.02
CA LEU A 109 -0.77 -5.34 6.79
C LEU A 109 -2.06 -6.14 7.08
N GLY A 110 -2.17 -6.70 8.28
CA GLY A 110 -3.34 -7.47 8.71
C GLY A 110 -2.99 -8.47 9.81
N SER A 111 -4.00 -9.06 10.43
CA SER A 111 -3.83 -10.17 11.37
C SER A 111 -3.51 -11.47 10.62
N ALA A 112 -2.63 -12.30 11.19
CA ALA A 112 -2.66 -13.71 10.83
C ALA A 112 -3.97 -14.26 11.40
N GLY A 113 -4.84 -14.79 10.52
CA GLY A 113 -6.12 -15.36 10.94
C GLY A 113 -5.97 -16.59 11.81
#